data_AF-A0A831Z245-F1
#
_entry.id   AF-A0A831Z245-F1
#
_cell.length_a   1.000
_cell.length_b   1.000
_cell.length_c   1.000
_cell.angle_alpha   90.00
_cell.angle_beta   90.00
_cell.angle_gamma   90.00
#
_symmetry.space_group_name_H-M   'P 1'
#
loop_
_entity.id
_entity.type
_entity.pdbx_description
1 polymer ?
#
loop_
_entity_poly.entity_id
_entity_poly.type
_entity_poly.pdbx_seq_one_letter_code
_entity_poly.pdbx_strand_id
1 'polypeptide(L)'
;VNILLGSYYLARLRSRFEDNWYSVFAAYNAGPHRVKRWRRQLPFNDDDLFMEMIEFDQTRRYVRVVMRYYWTYALLIQPDQAPEEIIARQ
;
A
#
# COMPACT_ATOMS: atom_id res chain seq x y z
N VAL A 1 -0.97 -21.52 -9.83
CA VAL A 1 -1.76 -21.50 -8.57
C VAL A 1 -1.45 -20.27 -7.70
N ASN A 2 -0.17 -20.01 -7.35
CA ASN A 2 0.19 -18.91 -6.44
C ASN A 2 -0.24 -17.50 -6.88
N ILE A 3 -0.07 -17.16 -8.16
CA ILE A 3 -0.46 -15.84 -8.69
C ILE A 3 -1.97 -15.62 -8.55
N LEU A 4 -2.79 -16.61 -8.91
CA LEU A 4 -4.25 -16.50 -8.82
C LEU A 4 -4.73 -16.30 -7.38
N LEU A 5 -4.19 -17.08 -6.44
CA LEU A 5 -4.56 -16.96 -5.03
C LEU A 5 -4.10 -15.62 -4.43
N GLY A 6 -2.87 -15.20 -4.75
CA GLY A 6 -2.33 -13.91 -4.32
C GLY A 6 -3.14 -12.74 -4.86
N SER A 7 -3.46 -12.74 -6.16
CA SER A 7 -4.30 -11.72 -6.79
C SER A 7 -5.71 -11.69 -6.21
N TYR A 8 -6.32 -12.86 -5.95
CA TYR A 8 -7.61 -12.95 -5.29
C TYR A 8 -7.58 -12.32 -3.88
N TYR A 9 -6.54 -12.63 -3.10
CA TYR A 9 -6.41 -12.06 -1.76
C TYR A 9 -6.15 -10.54 -1.78
N LEU A 10 -5.31 -10.06 -2.71
CA LEU A 10 -5.09 -8.63 -2.93
C LEU A 10 -6.39 -7.92 -3.32
N ALA A 11 -7.19 -8.48 -4.23
CA ALA A 11 -8.48 -7.92 -4.60
C ALA A 11 -9.43 -7.79 -3.40
N ARG A 12 -9.45 -8.81 -2.53
CA ARG A 12 -10.24 -8.76 -1.28
C ARG A 12 -9.77 -7.67 -0.33
N LEU A 13 -8.45 -7.49 -0.19
CA LEU A 13 -7.89 -6.41 0.64
C LEU A 13 -8.18 -5.03 0.04
N ARG A 14 -8.07 -4.90 -1.29
CA ARG A 14 -8.38 -3.69 -2.03
C ARG A 14 -9.82 -3.23 -1.78
N SER A 15 -10.80 -4.13 -1.86
CA SER A 15 -12.20 -3.82 -1.52
C SER A 15 -12.38 -3.44 -0.05
N ARG A 16 -11.63 -4.05 0.87
CA ARG A 16 -11.71 -3.76 2.31
C ARG A 16 -11.14 -2.39 2.69
N PHE A 17 -10.16 -1.89 1.94
CA PHE A 17 -9.46 -0.64 2.22
C PHE A 17 -9.73 0.44 1.18
N GLU A 18 -10.80 0.31 0.39
CA GLU A 18 -11.29 1.36 -0.53
C GLU A 18 -10.18 1.93 -1.41
N ASP A 19 -9.45 1.05 -2.10
CA ASP A 19 -8.34 1.40 -3.00
C ASP A 19 -7.13 2.10 -2.33
N ASN A 20 -7.07 2.19 -1.00
CA ASN A 20 -5.91 2.70 -0.29
C ASN A 20 -4.74 1.68 -0.33
N TRP A 21 -3.87 1.81 -1.33
CA TRP A 21 -2.79 0.86 -1.61
C TRP A 21 -1.77 0.73 -0.48
N TYR A 22 -1.50 1.80 0.29
CA TYR A 22 -0.67 1.73 1.48
C TYR A 22 -1.25 0.74 2.52
N SER A 23 -2.55 0.82 2.77
CA SER A 23 -3.26 -0.09 3.68
C SER A 23 -3.34 -1.50 3.12
N VAL A 24 -3.57 -1.65 1.81
CA VAL A 24 -3.62 -2.96 1.14
C VAL A 24 -2.29 -3.71 1.27
N PHE A 25 -1.17 -3.06 0.95
CA PHE A 25 0.14 -3.70 1.04
C PHE A 25 0.56 -3.96 2.50
N ALA A 26 0.25 -3.03 3.40
CA ALA A 26 0.46 -3.27 4.83
C ALA A 26 -0.35 -4.48 5.32
N ALA A 27 -1.60 -4.63 4.86
CA ALA A 27 -2.49 -5.71 5.29
C ALA A 27 -2.12 -7.06 4.66
N TYR A 28 -1.53 -7.05 3.46
CA TYR A 28 -0.99 -8.24 2.82
C TYR A 28 0.17 -8.82 3.65
N ASN A 29 1.02 -7.97 4.22
CA ASN A 29 2.19 -8.38 5.01
C ASN A 29 1.91 -8.60 6.51
N ALA A 30 1.15 -7.70 7.15
CA ALA A 30 0.92 -7.70 8.61
C ALA A 30 -0.50 -8.11 9.02
N GLY A 31 -1.38 -8.33 8.06
CA GLY A 31 -2.78 -8.70 8.28
C GLY A 31 -3.71 -7.49 8.47
N PRO A 32 -4.97 -7.58 8.03
CA PRO A 32 -5.91 -6.45 7.99
C PRO A 32 -6.33 -5.95 9.39
N HIS A 33 -6.29 -6.80 10.42
CA HIS A 33 -6.66 -6.40 11.77
C HIS A 33 -5.69 -5.37 12.35
N ARG A 34 -4.38 -5.56 12.14
CA ARG A 34 -3.35 -4.61 12.60
C ARG A 34 -3.45 -3.29 11.85
N VAL A 35 -3.61 -3.34 10.53
CA VAL A 35 -3.79 -2.13 9.70
C VAL A 35 -5.00 -1.32 10.15
N LYS A 36 -6.13 -1.97 10.44
CA LYS A 36 -7.32 -1.28 10.97
C LYS A 36 -7.04 -0.62 12.32
N ARG A 37 -6.23 -1.25 13.18
CA ARG A 37 -5.82 -0.68 14.48
C ARG A 37 -4.94 0.57 14.27
N TRP A 38 -3.94 0.51 13.40
CA TRP A 38 -3.05 1.63 13.11
C TRP A 38 -3.80 2.81 12.49
N ARG A 39 -4.67 2.57 11.50
CA ARG A 39 -5.51 3.62 10.87
C ARG A 39 -6.42 4.33 11.87
N ARG A 40 -6.98 3.60 12.85
CA ARG A 40 -7.84 4.18 13.89
C ARG A 40 -7.12 5.13 14.84
N GLN A 41 -5.79 5.08 14.91
CA GLN A 41 -5.00 5.98 15.74
C GLN A 41 -4.72 7.32 15.03
N LEU A 42 -5.03 7.43 13.73
CA LEU A 42 -4.81 8.64 12.97
C LEU A 42 -5.96 9.64 13.21
N PRO A 43 -5.64 10.94 13.36
CA PRO A 43 -6.65 11.98 13.50
C PRO A 43 -7.44 12.22 12.20
N PHE A 44 -6.85 11.90 11.05
CA PHE A 44 -7.44 12.02 9.72
C PHE A 44 -6.78 11.01 8.77
N ASN A 45 -7.35 10.82 7.58
CA ASN A 45 -6.81 9.89 6.60
C ASN A 45 -5.56 10.48 5.92
N ASP A 46 -4.39 10.05 6.38
CA ASP A 46 -3.08 10.49 5.87
C ASP A 46 -2.18 9.26 5.73
N ASP A 47 -1.68 9.02 4.52
CA ASP A 47 -0.85 7.86 4.20
C ASP A 47 0.59 8.02 4.70
N ASP A 48 1.12 9.23 4.76
CA ASP A 48 2.46 9.51 5.31
C ASP A 48 2.44 9.31 6.82
N LEU A 49 1.43 9.84 7.52
CA LEU A 49 1.28 9.60 8.96
C LEU A 49 0.95 8.13 9.26
N PHE A 50 0.16 7.47 8.41
CA PHE A 50 -0.11 6.04 8.53
C PHE A 50 1.18 5.21 8.52
N MET A 51 2.13 5.54 7.64
CA MET A 51 3.41 4.84 7.55
C MET A 51 4.22 4.91 8.84
N GLU A 52 4.14 6.03 9.57
CA GLU A 52 4.79 6.17 10.87
C GLU A 52 4.11 5.32 11.96
N MET A 53 2.79 5.14 11.88
CA MET A 53 2.01 4.31 12.83
C MET A 53 2.22 2.79 12.68
N ILE A 54 2.85 2.31 11.61
CA ILE A 54 3.13 0.89 11.43
C ILE A 54 4.17 0.42 12.45
N GLU A 55 3.72 -0.25 13.53
CA GLU A 55 4.58 -0.70 14.63
C GLU A 55 5.74 -1.63 14.22
N PHE A 56 5.63 -2.30 13.06
CA PHE A 56 6.61 -3.25 12.59
C PHE A 56 7.54 -2.63 11.55
N ASP A 57 8.82 -2.48 11.90
CA ASP A 57 9.83 -1.94 10.99
C ASP A 57 9.94 -2.71 9.67
N GLN A 58 9.82 -4.03 9.74
CA GLN A 58 9.83 -4.90 8.56
C GLN A 58 8.62 -4.62 7.65
N THR A 59 7.42 -4.45 8.21
CA THR A 59 6.22 -4.08 7.45
C THR A 59 6.35 -2.68 6.86
N ARG A 60 6.84 -1.69 7.63
CA ARG A 60 7.07 -0.33 7.12
C ARG A 60 8.06 -0.32 5.97
N ARG A 61 9.15 -1.11 6.05
CA ARG A 61 10.10 -1.28 4.96
C ARG A 61 9.47 -1.97 3.75
N TYR A 62 8.70 -3.02 3.98
CA TYR A 62 7.98 -3.75 2.93
C TYR A 62 7.07 -2.81 2.14
N VAL A 63 6.22 -2.03 2.82
CA VAL A 63 5.28 -1.11 2.15
C VAL A 63 6.03 -0.06 1.33
N ARG A 64 7.11 0.54 1.86
CA ARG A 64 7.93 1.49 1.09
C ARG A 64 8.48 0.89 -0.20
N VAL A 65 9.05 -0.31 -0.12
CA VAL A 65 9.63 -0.99 -1.29
C VAL A 65 8.55 -1.36 -2.31
N VAL A 66 7.42 -1.92 -1.85
CA VAL A 66 6.33 -2.34 -2.75
C VAL A 66 5.66 -1.14 -3.41
N MET A 67 5.43 -0.04 -2.68
CA MET A 67 4.88 1.19 -3.27
C MET A 67 5.82 1.77 -4.33
N ARG A 68 7.14 1.75 -4.10
CA ARG A 68 8.11 2.17 -5.12
C ARG A 68 7.97 1.34 -6.39
N TYR A 69 7.95 0.01 -6.26
CA TYR A 69 7.77 -0.87 -7.42
C TYR A 69 6.42 -0.72 -8.08
N TYR A 70 5.34 -0.58 -7.30
CA TYR A 70 3.99 -0.35 -7.82
C TYR A 70 3.97 0.85 -8.78
N TRP A 71 4.54 1.98 -8.33
CA TRP A 71 4.62 3.18 -9.16
C TRP A 71 5.57 3.04 -10.35
N THR A 72 6.72 2.40 -10.17
CA THR A 72 7.63 2.10 -11.29
C THR A 72 6.94 1.25 -12.37
N TYR A 73 6.20 0.21 -11.99
CA TYR A 73 5.48 -0.61 -12.96
C TYR A 73 4.28 0.11 -13.56
N ALA A 74 3.55 0.92 -12.79
CA ALA A 74 2.47 1.75 -13.31
C ALA A 74 2.99 2.69 -14.41
N LEU A 75 4.12 3.35 -14.18
CA LEU A 75 4.81 4.20 -15.16
C LEU A 75 5.24 3.45 -16.42
N LEU A 76 5.80 2.25 -16.28
CA LEU A 76 6.24 1.46 -17.43
C LEU A 76 5.08 0.96 -18.30
N ILE A 77 3.92 0.70 -17.70
CA ILE A 77 2.73 0.17 -18.40
C ILE A 77 1.87 1.31 -18.96
N GLN A 78 1.74 2.41 -18.21
CA GLN A 78 0.89 3.56 -18.53
C GLN A 78 1.64 4.87 -18.28
N PRO A 79 2.66 5.18 -19.10
CA PRO A 79 3.52 6.34 -18.90
C PRO A 79 2.74 7.66 -18.88
N ASP A 80 1.65 7.74 -19.64
CA ASP A 80 0.82 8.95 -19.77
C ASP A 80 -0.13 9.21 -18.58
N GLN A 81 -0.25 8.25 -17.64
CA GLN A 81 -1.15 8.37 -16.47
C GLN A 81 -0.41 8.58 -15.15
N ALA A 82 0.89 8.87 -15.22
CA ALA A 82 1.74 9.14 -14.08
C ALA A 82 1.29 10.37 -13.28
N PRO A 83 0.96 10.23 -11.98
CA PRO A 83 0.89 11.39 -11.10
C PRO A 83 2.21 12.17 -11.11
N GLU A 84 2.18 13.48 -11.39
CA GLU A 84 3.37 14.35 -11.43
C GLU A 84 4.20 14.27 -10.13
N GLU A 85 3.54 14.07 -8.99
CA GLU A 85 4.19 13.93 -7.68
C GLU A 85 5.17 12.76 -7.60
N ILE A 86 4.99 11.70 -8.40
CA ILE A 86 5.89 10.54 -8.43
C ILE A 86 7.12 10.84 -9.27
N ILE A 87 6.96 11.63 -10.34
CA ILE A 87 8.06 12.11 -11.17
C ILE A 87 8.90 13.13 -10.37
N ALA A 88 8.26 13.99 -9.59
CA ALA A 88 8.91 15.04 -8.81
C ALA A 88 9.69 14.54 -7.57
N ARG A 89 9.45 13.31 -7.11
CA ARG A 89 10.13 12.69 -5.94
C ARG A 89 11.29 11.76 -6.34
N GLN A 90 11.68 11.71 -7.61
CA GLN A 90 12.87 10.98 -8.10
C GLN A 90 14.13 11.84 -8.09
#